data_AF-A0A8S2RVK2-F1
#
_entry.id   AF-A0A8S2RVK2-F1
#
_cell.length_a   1.000
_cell.length_b   1.000
_cell.length_c   1.000
_cell.angle_alpha   90.00
_cell.angle_beta   90.00
_cell.angle_gamma   90.00
#
_symmetry.space_group_name_H-M   'P 1'
#
loop_
_entity.id
_entity.type
_entity.pdbx_description
1 polymer ?
#
loop_
_entity_poly.entity_id
_entity_poly.type
_entity_poly.pdbx_seq_one_letter_code
_entity_poly.pdbx_strand_id
1 'polypeptide(L)'
;KPWNDENSYRQDLFSVETNCNIAHYLDVWIDLNNDATFDQSKELLFNDNQRNVGYINGDYDLNIAIPQTNGENRIVEPHIMRILLTREPNNRKPCYSDGYGEARDYTVHILRHPHH
;
A
#
# COMPACT_ATOMS: atom_id res chain seq x y z
N LYS A 1 39.02 37.33 35.23
CA LYS A 1 38.36 37.46 33.90
C LYS A 1 38.15 36.04 33.37
N PRO A 2 36.92 35.53 33.28
CA PRO A 2 36.65 34.31 32.54
C PRO A 2 36.47 34.65 31.04
N TRP A 3 36.90 33.76 30.16
CA TRP A 3 36.40 33.69 28.78
C TRP A 3 35.85 32.28 28.61
N ASN A 4 34.56 32.21 28.31
CA ASN A 4 33.81 31.01 28.02
C ASN A 4 34.08 30.62 26.56
N ASP A 5 34.57 29.41 26.33
CA ASP A 5 34.57 28.85 24.98
C ASP A 5 33.26 28.08 24.80
N GLU A 6 32.32 28.75 24.15
CA GLU A 6 31.07 28.16 23.67
C GLU A 6 31.36 27.10 22.60
N ASN A 7 30.91 25.89 22.90
CA ASN A 7 30.52 24.80 22.00
C ASN A 7 30.49 25.16 20.49
N SER A 8 31.55 24.80 19.77
CA SER A 8 31.46 24.64 18.31
C SER A 8 31.24 23.16 17.97
N TYR A 9 29.99 22.71 18.10
CA TYR A 9 29.59 21.48 17.43
C TYR A 9 29.46 21.81 15.95
N ARG A 10 30.44 21.39 15.13
CA ARG A 10 30.21 21.31 13.68
C ARG A 10 29.11 20.26 13.46
N GLN A 11 27.91 20.72 13.17
CA GLN A 11 26.96 19.88 12.45
C GLN A 11 27.46 19.86 11.00
N ASP A 12 28.27 18.86 10.67
CA ASP A 12 28.46 18.49 9.28
C ASP A 12 27.11 17.96 8.80
N LEU A 13 26.30 18.86 8.22
CA LEU A 13 25.06 18.54 7.54
C LEU A 13 25.41 17.67 6.33
N PHE A 14 25.43 16.37 6.54
CA PHE A 14 25.49 15.39 5.47
C PHE A 14 24.12 15.37 4.78
N SER A 15 23.91 16.26 3.81
CA SER A 15 22.74 16.18 2.95
C SER A 15 22.92 15.01 2.00
N VAL A 16 22.37 13.85 2.36
CA VAL A 16 22.08 12.82 1.36
C VAL A 16 20.93 13.34 0.52
N GLU A 17 21.21 13.76 -0.71
CA GLU A 17 20.14 13.96 -1.67
C GLU A 17 19.59 12.59 -2.09
N THR A 18 18.53 12.13 -1.43
CA THR A 18 17.76 10.94 -1.83
C THR A 18 16.69 11.30 -2.85
N ASN A 19 16.98 12.15 -3.84
CA ASN A 19 15.97 12.60 -4.82
C ASN A 19 15.58 11.56 -5.87
N CYS A 20 15.83 10.27 -5.64
CA CYS A 20 15.24 9.20 -6.43
C CYS A 20 13.72 9.24 -6.23
N ASN A 21 13.02 10.10 -7.00
CA ASN A 21 11.57 10.09 -7.14
C ASN A 21 11.17 8.80 -7.84
N ILE A 22 11.12 7.73 -7.05
CA ILE A 22 10.70 6.41 -7.48
C ILE A 22 9.21 6.32 -7.25
N ALA A 23 8.44 7.05 -8.06
CA ALA A 23 6.99 6.91 -7.98
C ALA A 23 6.57 5.46 -8.32
N HIS A 24 5.56 4.94 -7.63
CA HIS A 24 4.97 3.64 -7.87
C HIS A 24 3.47 3.79 -8.13
N TYR A 25 2.92 2.80 -8.85
CA TYR A 25 1.48 2.51 -8.88
C TYR A 25 1.15 1.64 -7.67
N LEU A 26 -0.03 1.86 -7.10
CA LEU A 26 -0.56 1.08 -5.99
C LEU A 26 -1.88 0.44 -6.39
N ASP A 27 -1.95 -0.87 -6.24
CA ASP A 27 -3.18 -1.64 -6.37
C ASP A 27 -3.43 -2.47 -5.12
N VAL A 28 -4.70 -2.57 -4.72
CA VAL A 28 -5.11 -3.41 -3.61
C VAL A 28 -6.29 -4.28 -4.02
N TRP A 29 -6.11 -5.58 -3.83
CA TRP A 29 -7.16 -6.57 -3.97
C TRP A 29 -7.51 -7.19 -2.63
N ILE A 30 -8.74 -7.65 -2.49
CA ILE A 30 -9.16 -8.58 -1.44
C ILE A 30 -9.91 -9.73 -2.10
N ASP A 31 -9.49 -10.97 -1.85
CA ASP A 31 -10.21 -12.19 -2.26
C ASP A 31 -11.47 -12.28 -1.40
N LEU A 32 -12.58 -11.75 -1.92
CA LEU A 32 -13.83 -11.56 -1.19
C LEU A 32 -14.66 -12.83 -1.14
N ASN A 33 -14.45 -13.76 -2.07
CA ASN A 33 -15.19 -15.01 -2.17
C ASN A 33 -14.37 -16.24 -1.71
N ASN A 34 -13.10 -16.05 -1.33
CA ASN A 34 -12.15 -17.06 -0.89
C ASN A 34 -11.94 -18.18 -1.92
N ASP A 35 -11.91 -17.84 -3.21
CA ASP A 35 -11.67 -18.79 -4.30
C ASP A 35 -10.18 -18.92 -4.69
N ALA A 36 -9.30 -18.24 -3.94
CA ALA A 36 -7.85 -18.20 -4.12
C ALA A 36 -7.42 -17.52 -5.44
N THR A 37 -8.31 -16.77 -6.08
CA THR A 37 -8.01 -15.90 -7.21
C THR A 37 -8.41 -14.46 -6.90
N PHE A 38 -7.91 -13.52 -7.70
CA PHE A 38 -8.27 -12.11 -7.56
C PHE A 38 -8.94 -11.63 -8.84
N ASP A 39 -10.23 -11.35 -8.77
CA ASP A 39 -11.05 -10.86 -9.87
C ASP A 39 -10.85 -9.34 -10.06
N GLN A 40 -10.40 -8.93 -11.25
CA GLN A 40 -10.12 -7.52 -11.55
C GLN A 40 -11.37 -6.62 -11.49
N SER A 41 -12.56 -7.17 -11.68
CA SER A 41 -13.82 -6.44 -11.73
C SER A 41 -14.55 -6.36 -10.39
N LYS A 42 -14.31 -7.32 -9.48
CA LYS A 42 -15.02 -7.43 -8.20
C LYS A 42 -14.13 -7.22 -6.98
N GLU A 43 -12.85 -7.53 -7.10
CA GLU A 43 -11.94 -7.70 -5.95
C GLU A 43 -10.79 -6.70 -5.96
N LEU A 44 -10.59 -5.95 -7.05
CA LEU A 44 -9.74 -4.76 -7.06
C LEU A 44 -10.48 -3.61 -6.35
N LEU A 45 -10.13 -3.36 -5.09
CA LEU A 45 -10.82 -2.38 -4.24
C LEU A 45 -10.12 -1.02 -4.18
N PHE A 46 -8.85 -0.98 -4.59
CA PHE A 46 -8.13 0.26 -4.77
C PHE A 46 -7.21 0.16 -5.98
N ASN A 47 -7.20 1.21 -6.79
CA ASN A 47 -6.36 1.30 -7.98
C ASN A 47 -5.92 2.75 -8.16
N ASP A 48 -4.66 3.05 -7.86
CA ASP A 48 -4.09 4.34 -8.18
C ASP A 48 -3.67 4.35 -9.66
N ASN A 49 -4.55 4.86 -10.51
CA ASN A 49 -4.27 5.02 -11.93
C ASN A 49 -3.14 6.01 -12.22
N GLN A 50 -2.66 6.72 -11.19
CA GLN A 50 -1.54 7.63 -11.30
C GLN A 50 -0.32 7.03 -10.59
N ARG A 51 0.86 7.35 -11.12
CA ARG A 51 2.13 6.93 -10.53
C ARG A 51 2.50 7.95 -9.45
N ASN A 52 1.83 7.90 -8.31
CA ASN A 52 1.90 8.98 -7.31
C ASN A 52 2.49 8.58 -5.96
N VAL A 53 2.67 7.27 -5.70
CA VAL A 53 3.30 6.82 -4.46
C VAL A 53 4.82 7.01 -4.61
N GLY A 54 5.25 8.28 -4.47
CA GLY A 54 6.65 8.69 -4.41
C GLY A 54 7.23 8.49 -3.01
N TYR A 55 8.36 9.12 -2.71
CA TYR A 55 9.02 9.05 -1.41
C TYR A 55 8.13 9.70 -0.32
N ILE A 56 7.22 8.92 0.25
CA ILE A 56 6.46 9.33 1.44
C ILE A 56 7.35 8.98 2.62
N ASN A 57 7.98 9.99 3.21
CA ASN A 57 8.65 9.84 4.50
C ASN A 57 7.58 9.79 5.59
N GLY A 58 6.80 8.71 5.64
CA GLY A 58 5.68 8.56 6.57
C GLY A 58 4.66 7.54 6.13
N ASP A 59 3.60 7.43 6.91
CA ASP A 59 2.50 6.53 6.66
C ASP A 59 1.69 6.95 5.41
N TYR A 60 1.18 5.97 4.67
CA TYR A 60 0.25 6.19 3.57
C TYR A 60 -1.15 5.77 3.99
N ASP A 61 -2.05 6.75 4.08
CA ASP A 61 -3.45 6.49 4.42
C ASP A 61 -4.20 5.95 3.20
N LEU A 62 -4.63 4.69 3.31
CA LEU A 62 -5.40 4.02 2.28
C LEU A 62 -6.88 3.93 2.66
N ASN A 63 -7.74 4.54 1.84
CA ASN A 63 -9.18 4.41 1.99
C ASN A 63 -9.71 3.32 1.06
N ILE A 64 -10.08 2.17 1.62
CA ILE A 64 -10.67 1.03 0.89
C ILE A 64 -12.16 0.94 1.20
N ALA A 65 -13.00 0.99 0.17
CA ALA A 65 -14.43 0.76 0.31
C ALA A 65 -14.74 -0.73 0.09
N ILE A 66 -15.30 -1.40 1.10
CA ILE A 66 -15.74 -2.79 0.97
C ILE A 66 -17.13 -2.82 0.32
N PRO A 67 -17.30 -3.42 -0.87
CA PRO A 67 -18.59 -3.47 -1.53
C PRO A 67 -19.60 -4.27 -0.68
N GLN A 68 -20.85 -3.80 -0.65
CA GLN A 68 -21.95 -4.58 -0.11
C GLN A 68 -22.29 -5.67 -1.12
N THR A 69 -21.88 -6.90 -0.87
CA THR A 69 -22.30 -8.05 -1.69
C THR A 69 -23.46 -8.75 -0.99
N ASN A 70 -24.31 -9.43 -1.77
CA ASN A 70 -25.53 -10.12 -1.31
C ASN A 70 -25.21 -11.41 -0.51
N GLY A 71 -24.22 -11.37 0.37
CA GLY A 71 -23.79 -12.49 1.19
C GLY A 71 -22.48 -13.16 0.77
N GLU A 72 -21.84 -12.74 -0.33
CA GLU A 72 -20.55 -13.31 -0.78
C GLU A 72 -19.41 -12.90 0.16
N ASN A 73 -19.42 -11.66 0.66
CA ASN A 73 -18.44 -11.16 1.65
C ASN A 73 -18.86 -11.52 3.09
N ARG A 74 -19.83 -12.42 3.24
CA ARG A 74 -20.33 -12.89 4.54
C ARG A 74 -19.56 -14.12 5.02
N ILE A 75 -18.55 -14.54 4.27
CA ILE A 75 -17.64 -15.56 4.74
C ILE A 75 -17.01 -15.03 6.02
N VAL A 76 -17.25 -15.75 7.13
CA VAL A 76 -16.72 -15.38 8.46
C VAL A 76 -15.22 -15.69 8.54
N GLU A 77 -14.72 -16.47 7.57
CA GLU A 77 -13.31 -16.79 7.47
C GLU A 77 -12.47 -15.57 7.07
N PRO A 78 -11.19 -15.54 7.49
CA PRO A 78 -10.29 -14.50 7.05
C PRO A 78 -10.15 -14.49 5.52
N HIS A 79 -10.07 -13.29 4.95
CA HIS A 79 -9.76 -13.07 3.54
C HIS A 79 -8.27 -12.76 3.35
N ILE A 80 -7.78 -12.92 2.12
CA ILE A 80 -6.45 -12.44 1.74
C ILE A 80 -6.58 -11.10 1.03
N MET A 81 -5.88 -10.10 1.56
CA MET A 81 -5.64 -8.83 0.90
C MET A 81 -4.25 -8.83 0.28
N ARG A 82 -4.12 -8.41 -0.99
CA ARG A 82 -2.84 -8.19 -1.65
C ARG A 82 -2.64 -6.71 -1.93
N ILE A 83 -1.52 -6.16 -1.46
CA ILE A 83 -1.04 -4.84 -1.83
C ILE A 83 0.08 -5.01 -2.86
N LEU A 84 -0.04 -4.38 -4.02
CA LEU A 84 0.99 -4.32 -5.06
C LEU A 84 1.50 -2.90 -5.22
N LEU A 85 2.83 -2.75 -5.12
CA LEU A 85 3.56 -1.54 -5.49
C LEU A 85 4.42 -1.86 -6.71
N THR A 86 4.22 -1.16 -7.82
CA THR A 86 4.98 -1.43 -9.06
C THR A 86 5.37 -0.15 -9.79
N ARG A 87 6.49 -0.15 -10.50
CA ARG A 87 6.86 0.95 -11.41
C ARG A 87 6.29 0.76 -12.82
N GLU A 88 5.79 -0.43 -13.10
CA GLU A 88 5.40 -0.86 -14.44
C GLU A 88 3.88 -0.80 -14.60
N PRO A 89 3.33 0.13 -15.39
CA PRO A 89 1.88 0.32 -15.52
C PRO A 89 1.18 -0.90 -16.10
N ASN A 90 1.86 -1.66 -16.95
CA ASN A 90 1.31 -2.84 -17.62
C ASN A 90 1.41 -4.11 -16.76
N ASN A 91 2.07 -4.04 -15.61
CA ASN A 91 2.28 -5.17 -14.70
C ASN A 91 1.42 -5.07 -13.42
N ARG A 92 0.26 -4.44 -13.54
CA ARG A 92 -0.72 -4.23 -12.48
C ARG A 92 -1.70 -5.40 -12.44
N LYS A 93 -1.18 -6.59 -12.14
CA LYS A 93 -1.93 -7.85 -12.13
C LYS A 93 -1.71 -8.58 -10.81
N PRO A 94 -2.70 -9.35 -10.32
CA PRO A 94 -2.55 -10.05 -9.05
C PRO A 94 -1.39 -11.05 -9.05
N CYS A 95 -1.18 -11.77 -10.16
CA CYS A 95 -0.04 -12.67 -10.34
C CYS A 95 1.10 -11.91 -11.02
N TYR A 96 1.98 -11.32 -10.21
CA TYR A 96 3.22 -10.70 -10.65
C TYR A 96 4.16 -11.76 -11.26
N SER A 97 4.66 -11.52 -12.48
CA SER A 97 5.65 -12.42 -13.09
C SER A 97 7.04 -11.80 -13.23
N ASP A 98 7.17 -10.51 -13.56
CA ASP A 98 8.47 -9.89 -13.87
C ASP A 98 8.46 -8.35 -13.67
N GLY A 99 9.58 -7.74 -13.26
CA GLY A 99 9.74 -6.26 -13.25
C GLY A 99 10.31 -5.65 -11.95
N TYR A 100 9.99 -4.38 -11.70
CA TYR A 100 10.32 -3.66 -10.46
C TYR A 100 9.05 -3.40 -9.66
N GLY A 101 8.83 -4.19 -8.61
CA GLY A 101 7.71 -4.04 -7.70
C GLY A 101 7.77 -4.98 -6.52
N GLU A 102 6.81 -4.83 -5.62
CA GLU A 102 6.62 -5.66 -4.45
C GLU A 102 5.12 -5.97 -4.31
N ALA A 103 4.80 -7.24 -4.06
CA ALA A 103 3.49 -7.67 -3.64
C ALA A 103 3.57 -8.18 -2.20
N ARG A 104 2.64 -7.75 -1.34
CA ARG A 104 2.51 -8.22 0.05
C ARG A 104 1.09 -8.69 0.32
N ASP A 105 1.00 -9.87 0.92
CA ASP A 105 -0.26 -10.47 1.30
C ASP A 105 -0.50 -10.32 2.80
N TYR A 106 -1.73 -9.98 3.16
CA TYR A 106 -2.18 -9.80 4.53
C TYR A 106 -3.47 -10.56 4.75
N THR A 107 -3.59 -11.17 5.92
CA THR A 107 -4.86 -11.72 6.38
C THR A 107 -5.73 -10.60 6.93
N VAL A 108 -6.98 -10.49 6.45
CA VAL A 108 -7.94 -9.47 6.89
C VAL A 108 -9.24 -10.10 7.36
N HIS A 109 -9.85 -9.51 8.38
CA HIS A 109 -11.17 -9.90 8.88
C HIS A 109 -12.16 -8.80 8.52
N ILE A 110 -13.14 -9.11 7.68
CA ILE A 110 -14.20 -8.18 7.31
C ILE A 110 -15.38 -8.39 8.26
N LEU A 111 -15.63 -7.41 9.11
CA LEU A 111 -16.75 -7.46 10.04
C LEU A 111 -18.01 -6.90 9.39
N ARG A 112 -19.14 -7.56 9.60
CA ARG A 112 -20.44 -7.04 9.17
C ARG A 112 -20.74 -5.72 9.88
N HIS A 113 -21.17 -4.70 9.14
CA HIS A 113 -21.76 -3.52 9.76
C HIS A 113 -23.03 -3.96 10.51
N PRO A 114 -23.15 -3.71 11.83
CA PRO A 114 -24.39 -3.96 12.55
C PRO A 114 -25.48 -3.09 11.95
N HIS A 115 -26.53 -3.69 11.40
CA HIS A 115 -27.78 -2.95 11.17
C HIS A 115 -28.44 -2.81 12.55
N HIS A 116 -28.64 -1.57 12.99
CA HIS A 116 -29.54 -1.25 14.10
C HIS A 116 -30.98 -1.36 13.65
#